data_AF-A0A925XBG9-F1
#
_entry.id   AF-A0A925XBG9-F1
#
_cell.length_a   1.000
_cell.length_b   1.000
_cell.length_c   1.000
_cell.angle_alpha   90.00
_cell.angle_beta   90.00
_cell.angle_gamma   90.00
#
_symmetry.space_group_name_H-M   'P 1'
#
loop_
_entity.id
_entity.type
_entity.pdbx_description
1 polymer ?
#
loop_
_entity_poly.entity_id
_entity_poly.type
_entity_poly.pdbx_seq_one_letter_code
_entity_poly.pdbx_strand_id
1 'polypeptide(L)'
;CVGNFFLIEKILQPHFSQSLIITSGVFFAGLFSFFGKVSILFTEHKSTQYTWKVWAEELIMPLAATAFVGAWAFQTYSPTLASGMTFFVLAFFVFAGKLLLSQLSVLKNDWKEYQHEQRFEKNRSKELQAIAVDLSVINVKLHDWNEEMQQLGEKMAPFATEIARTEARRDMLIKIFESEFYLSRNYKSILSDKQINKLKLG
;
A
#
# COMPACT_ATOMS: atom_id res chain seq x y z
N CYS A 1 -39.53 5.38 11.55
CA CYS A 1 -39.95 4.18 10.77
C CYS A 1 -41.20 3.52 11.34
N VAL A 2 -41.26 3.26 12.64
CA VAL A 2 -42.38 2.56 13.30
C VAL A 2 -43.74 3.25 13.10
N GLY A 3 -43.79 4.59 13.15
CA GLY A 3 -45.05 5.34 12.98
C GLY A 3 -45.70 5.19 11.60
N ASN A 4 -44.93 5.11 10.51
CA ASN A 4 -45.49 4.93 9.17
C ASN A 4 -46.00 3.49 8.96
N PHE A 5 -45.33 2.51 9.55
CA PHE A 5 -45.79 1.11 9.56
C PHE A 5 -47.17 0.98 10.21
N PHE A 6 -47.36 1.54 11.41
CA PHE A 6 -48.66 1.53 12.09
C PHE A 6 -49.74 2.32 11.33
N LEU A 7 -49.35 3.39 10.64
CA LEU A 7 -50.29 4.18 9.83
C LEU A 7 -50.82 3.37 8.65
N ILE A 8 -49.93 2.65 7.94
CA ILE A 8 -50.30 1.75 6.85
C ILE A 8 -51.15 0.59 7.38
N GLU A 9 -50.75 -0.03 8.50
CA GLU A 9 -51.50 -1.12 9.13
C GLU A 9 -52.94 -0.71 9.44
N LYS A 10 -53.13 0.47 10.03
CA LYS A 10 -54.45 1.00 10.39
C LYS A 10 -55.34 1.24 9.17
N ILE A 11 -54.76 1.62 8.03
CA ILE A 11 -55.48 1.82 6.76
C ILE A 11 -55.88 0.47 6.14
N LEU A 12 -55.03 -0.56 6.26
CA LEU A 12 -55.26 -1.89 5.65
C LEU A 12 -56.08 -2.84 6.53
N GLN A 13 -56.10 -2.62 7.85
CA GLN A 13 -56.83 -3.45 8.83
C GLN A 13 -58.31 -3.69 8.49
N PRO A 14 -59.09 -2.71 8.00
CA PRO A 14 -60.51 -2.92 7.68
C PRO A 14 -60.73 -3.82 6.47
N HIS A 15 -59.74 -3.95 5.59
CA HIS A 15 -59.88 -4.59 4.27
C HIS A 15 -59.23 -5.97 4.20
N PHE A 16 -58.31 -6.29 5.10
CA PHE A 16 -57.57 -7.55 5.10
C PHE A 16 -57.48 -8.18 6.49
N SER A 17 -57.82 -9.47 6.59
CA SER A 17 -57.69 -10.27 7.82
C SER A 17 -56.23 -10.52 8.24
N GLN A 18 -55.29 -10.45 7.29
CA GLN A 18 -53.84 -10.55 7.51
C GLN A 18 -53.13 -9.20 7.26
N SER A 19 -53.65 -8.12 7.84
CA SER A 19 -53.15 -6.76 7.63
C SER A 19 -51.66 -6.59 7.94
N LEU A 20 -51.12 -7.27 8.95
CA LEU A 20 -49.70 -7.17 9.34
C LEU A 20 -48.74 -7.68 8.26
N ILE A 21 -49.06 -8.81 7.62
CA ILE A 21 -48.20 -9.40 6.58
C ILE A 21 -48.18 -8.49 5.36
N ILE A 22 -49.36 -8.04 4.93
CA ILE A 22 -49.49 -7.15 3.77
C ILE A 22 -48.83 -5.80 4.04
N THR A 23 -49.00 -5.25 5.25
CA THR A 23 -48.35 -4.01 5.69
C THR A 23 -46.84 -4.16 5.65
N SER A 24 -46.29 -5.26 6.17
CA SER A 24 -44.85 -5.53 6.10
C SER A 24 -44.36 -5.63 4.66
N GLY A 25 -45.09 -6.32 3.78
CA GLY A 25 -44.77 -6.43 2.36
C GLY A 25 -44.77 -5.08 1.64
N VAL A 26 -45.80 -4.26 1.84
CA VAL A 26 -45.90 -2.91 1.24
C VAL A 26 -44.83 -1.98 1.80
N PHE A 27 -44.56 -2.05 3.11
CA PHE A 27 -43.54 -1.26 3.78
C PHE A 27 -42.13 -1.63 3.29
N PHE A 28 -41.83 -2.92 3.18
CA PHE A 28 -40.57 -3.40 2.65
C PHE A 28 -40.43 -3.15 1.15
N ALA A 29 -41.49 -3.32 0.35
CA ALA A 29 -41.45 -2.96 -1.06
C ALA A 29 -41.17 -1.46 -1.26
N GLY A 30 -41.80 -0.59 -0.47
CA GLY A 30 -41.55 0.85 -0.51
C GLY A 30 -40.15 1.25 -0.05
N LEU A 31 -39.63 0.63 1.01
CA LEU A 31 -38.28 0.91 1.55
C LEU A 31 -37.15 0.29 0.71
N PHE A 32 -37.33 -0.97 0.31
CA PHE A 32 -36.32 -1.75 -0.41
C PHE A 32 -36.38 -1.59 -1.93
N SER A 33 -37.33 -0.83 -2.47
CA SER A 33 -37.34 -0.48 -3.90
C SER A 33 -36.01 0.12 -4.37
N PHE A 34 -35.32 0.85 -3.50
CA PHE A 34 -34.03 1.47 -3.82
C PHE A 34 -32.85 0.47 -3.81
N PHE A 35 -33.09 -0.80 -3.49
CA PHE A 35 -32.09 -1.88 -3.55
C PHE A 35 -32.02 -2.54 -4.94
N GLY A 36 -33.00 -2.24 -5.81
CA GLY A 36 -33.04 -2.71 -7.18
C GLY A 36 -31.95 -2.06 -8.02
N LYS A 37 -30.85 -2.81 -8.21
CA LYS A 37 -29.64 -2.51 -9.00
C LYS A 37 -28.56 -1.79 -8.20
N VAL A 38 -27.59 -2.59 -7.82
CA VAL A 38 -26.18 -2.26 -7.63
C VAL A 38 -25.78 -0.98 -8.39
N SER A 39 -25.82 0.15 -7.68
CA SER A 39 -24.66 1.00 -7.50
C SER A 39 -24.09 1.63 -8.79
N ILE A 40 -24.75 2.69 -9.29
CA ILE A 40 -24.11 3.65 -10.21
C ILE A 40 -23.34 4.73 -9.42
N LEU A 41 -23.57 4.89 -8.12
CA LEU A 41 -22.73 5.77 -7.27
C LEU A 41 -21.30 5.24 -7.04
N PHE A 42 -20.93 4.06 -7.56
CA PHE A 42 -19.57 3.50 -7.52
C PHE A 42 -18.91 3.34 -8.89
N THR A 43 -19.52 3.87 -9.95
CA THR A 43 -18.83 3.96 -11.25
C THR A 43 -18.24 5.35 -11.35
N GLU A 44 -17.14 5.57 -10.63
CA GLU A 44 -16.36 6.81 -10.62
C GLU A 44 -15.73 7.17 -11.97
N HIS A 45 -15.89 6.33 -13.01
CA HIS A 45 -15.35 6.60 -14.33
C HIS A 45 -16.32 6.18 -15.45
N LYS A 46 -17.30 7.05 -15.73
CA LYS A 46 -17.67 7.47 -17.10
C LYS A 46 -18.92 8.34 -17.04
N SER A 47 -18.76 9.58 -17.50
CA SER A 47 -19.77 10.43 -18.14
C SER A 47 -21.11 9.73 -18.37
N THR A 48 -22.00 9.74 -17.39
CA THR A 48 -23.35 9.20 -17.55
C THR A 48 -24.30 10.31 -17.16
N GLN A 49 -24.87 10.91 -18.21
CA GLN A 49 -25.94 11.87 -18.14
C GLN A 49 -26.99 11.37 -17.16
N TYR A 50 -27.40 12.23 -16.22
CA TYR A 50 -28.55 12.00 -15.34
C TYR A 50 -29.75 11.60 -16.20
N THR A 51 -29.99 10.30 -16.29
CA THR A 51 -31.06 9.79 -17.13
C THR A 51 -32.29 9.81 -16.25
N TRP A 52 -33.19 10.76 -16.51
CA TRP A 52 -34.52 10.87 -15.90
C TRP A 52 -35.26 9.52 -15.81
N LYS A 53 -34.94 8.60 -16.73
CA LYS A 53 -35.41 7.21 -16.77
C LYS A 53 -35.01 6.38 -15.54
N VAL A 54 -33.83 6.60 -14.95
CA VAL A 54 -33.36 5.91 -13.73
C VAL A 54 -34.07 6.46 -12.50
N TRP A 55 -34.22 7.78 -12.42
CA TRP A 55 -35.04 8.41 -11.39
C TRP A 55 -36.49 7.93 -11.45
N ALA A 56 -37.06 7.78 -12.65
CA ALA A 56 -38.39 7.22 -12.83
C ALA A 56 -38.44 5.75 -12.38
N GLU A 57 -37.48 4.91 -12.79
CA GLU A 57 -37.43 3.49 -12.41
C GLU A 57 -37.36 3.30 -10.87
N GLU A 58 -36.62 4.16 -10.17
CA GLU A 58 -36.49 4.13 -8.72
C GLU A 58 -37.70 4.71 -7.97
N LEU A 59 -38.40 5.71 -8.53
CA LEU A 59 -39.57 6.32 -7.90
C LEU A 59 -40.88 5.55 -8.16
N ILE A 60 -40.96 4.73 -9.22
CA ILE A 60 -42.19 4.04 -9.62
C ILE A 60 -42.71 3.11 -8.52
N MET A 61 -41.83 2.39 -7.83
CA MET A 61 -42.21 1.39 -6.83
C MET A 61 -42.66 2.01 -5.49
N PRO A 62 -41.97 3.02 -4.92
CA PRO A 62 -42.50 3.80 -3.80
C PRO A 62 -43.84 4.46 -4.15
N LEU A 63 -43.97 4.99 -5.38
CA LEU A 63 -45.20 5.59 -5.86
C LEU A 63 -46.32 4.55 -5.98
N ALA A 64 -46.05 3.37 -6.53
CA ALA A 64 -47.01 2.27 -6.59
C ALA A 64 -47.45 1.79 -5.20
N ALA A 65 -46.52 1.64 -4.26
CA ALA A 65 -46.83 1.27 -2.88
C ALA A 65 -47.72 2.32 -2.20
N THR A 66 -47.44 3.61 -2.43
CA THR A 66 -48.25 4.70 -1.86
C THR A 66 -49.62 4.83 -2.52
N ALA A 67 -49.71 4.62 -3.83
CA ALA A 67 -50.97 4.59 -4.56
C ALA A 67 -51.85 3.44 -4.07
N PHE A 68 -51.25 2.27 -3.79
CA PHE A 68 -51.96 1.14 -3.20
C PHE A 68 -52.53 1.47 -1.81
N VAL A 69 -51.72 2.01 -0.90
CA VAL A 69 -52.20 2.44 0.43
C VAL A 69 -53.25 3.54 0.32
N GLY A 70 -53.04 4.51 -0.58
CA GLY A 70 -53.96 5.61 -0.83
C GLY A 70 -55.32 5.13 -1.35
N ALA A 71 -55.35 4.17 -2.27
CA ALA A 71 -56.59 3.61 -2.80
C ALA A 71 -57.48 3.02 -1.70
N TRP A 72 -56.88 2.37 -0.70
CA TRP A 72 -57.60 1.88 0.47
C TRP A 72 -57.95 2.99 1.46
N ALA A 73 -57.06 3.98 1.64
CA ALA A 73 -57.32 5.14 2.50
C ALA A 73 -58.55 5.95 2.03
N PHE A 74 -58.74 6.11 0.72
CA PHE A 74 -59.91 6.79 0.14
C PHE A 74 -61.23 6.04 0.35
N GLN A 75 -61.19 4.73 0.59
CA GLN A 75 -62.40 3.95 0.88
C GLN A 75 -62.81 4.04 2.36
N THR A 76 -61.85 4.28 3.26
CA THR A 76 -62.08 4.24 4.71
C THR A 76 -62.24 5.63 5.33
N TYR A 77 -61.55 6.65 4.79
CA TYR A 77 -61.45 7.98 5.40
C TYR A 77 -61.99 9.08 4.49
N SER A 78 -62.22 10.27 5.05
CA SER A 78 -62.63 11.44 4.27
C SER A 78 -61.57 11.81 3.21
N PRO A 79 -61.97 12.35 2.04
CA PRO A 79 -61.06 12.58 0.92
C PRO A 79 -59.86 13.48 1.28
N THR A 80 -60.07 14.44 2.18
CA THR A 80 -59.04 15.36 2.68
C THR A 80 -58.00 14.66 3.56
N LEU A 81 -58.44 13.70 4.38
CA LEU A 81 -57.58 12.97 5.29
C LEU A 81 -56.82 11.86 4.55
N ALA A 82 -57.49 11.19 3.62
CA ALA A 82 -56.89 10.19 2.74
C ALA A 82 -55.78 10.78 1.85
N SER A 83 -55.98 11.97 1.28
CA SER A 83 -54.96 12.64 0.46
C SER A 83 -53.74 13.05 1.31
N GLY A 84 -53.97 13.59 2.51
CA GLY A 84 -52.91 13.94 3.45
C GLY A 84 -52.07 12.73 3.89
N MET A 85 -52.73 11.61 4.23
CA MET A 85 -52.06 10.36 4.59
C MET A 85 -51.25 9.79 3.42
N THR A 86 -51.81 9.79 2.21
CA THR A 86 -51.13 9.29 1.01
C THR A 86 -49.87 10.11 0.72
N PHE A 87 -49.96 11.44 0.77
CA PHE A 87 -48.81 12.32 0.58
C PHE A 87 -47.74 12.10 1.65
N PHE A 88 -48.15 11.93 2.90
CA PHE A 88 -47.23 11.67 4.01
C PHE A 88 -46.47 10.35 3.85
N VAL A 89 -47.16 9.26 3.49
CA VAL A 89 -46.53 7.96 3.23
C VAL A 89 -45.55 8.05 2.05
N LEU A 90 -45.90 8.80 1.00
CA LEU A 90 -45.04 9.01 -0.18
C LEU A 90 -43.78 9.78 0.18
N ALA A 91 -43.92 10.92 0.84
CA ALA A 91 -42.79 11.72 1.30
C ALA A 91 -41.85 10.90 2.20
N PHE A 92 -42.42 10.07 3.07
CA PHE A 92 -41.66 9.20 3.96
C PHE A 92 -40.86 8.14 3.19
N PHE A 93 -41.46 7.44 2.22
CA PHE A 93 -40.72 6.44 1.44
C PHE A 93 -39.58 7.07 0.61
N VAL A 94 -39.81 8.23 0.02
CA VAL A 94 -38.76 8.96 -0.72
C VAL A 94 -37.63 9.39 0.23
N PHE A 95 -37.95 9.90 1.41
CA PHE A 95 -36.95 10.36 2.38
C PHE A 95 -36.17 9.22 3.02
N ALA A 96 -36.86 8.16 3.45
CA ALA A 96 -36.25 6.98 4.05
C ALA A 96 -35.38 6.21 3.03
N GLY A 97 -35.83 6.13 1.78
CA GLY A 97 -35.06 5.54 0.68
C GLY A 97 -33.72 6.26 0.46
N LYS A 98 -33.73 7.59 0.41
CA LYS A 98 -32.49 8.40 0.26
C LYS A 98 -31.50 8.21 1.41
N LEU A 99 -32.00 8.20 2.66
CA LEU A 99 -31.15 8.03 3.84
C LEU A 99 -30.53 6.63 3.91
N LEU A 100 -31.32 5.59 3.63
CA LEU A 100 -30.82 4.20 3.61
C LEU A 100 -29.75 4.01 2.54
N LEU A 101 -29.97 4.54 1.33
CA LEU A 101 -29.02 4.41 0.24
C LEU A 101 -27.69 5.12 0.54
N SER A 102 -27.76 6.32 1.12
CA SER A 102 -26.57 7.10 1.49
C SER A 102 -25.71 6.38 2.51
N GLN A 103 -26.31 5.84 3.58
CA GLN A 103 -25.55 5.17 4.64
C GLN A 103 -25.03 3.80 4.21
N LEU A 104 -25.80 3.06 3.42
CA LEU A 104 -25.37 1.77 2.89
C LEU A 104 -24.25 1.92 1.85
N SER A 105 -24.24 3.03 1.11
CA SER A 105 -23.15 3.38 0.20
C SER A 105 -21.84 3.58 0.96
N VAL A 106 -21.86 4.35 2.06
CA VAL A 106 -20.67 4.51 2.92
C VAL A 106 -20.20 3.16 3.44
N LEU A 107 -21.12 2.35 3.98
CA LEU A 107 -20.78 1.02 4.50
C LEU A 107 -20.18 0.07 3.45
N LYS A 108 -20.67 0.13 2.20
CA LYS A 108 -20.13 -0.67 1.09
C LYS A 108 -18.71 -0.22 0.72
N ASN A 109 -18.43 1.08 0.78
CA ASN A 109 -17.09 1.61 0.56
C ASN A 109 -16.13 1.17 1.66
N ASP A 110 -16.53 1.35 2.91
CA ASP A 110 -15.73 0.94 4.07
C ASP A 110 -15.43 -0.56 4.02
N TRP A 111 -16.40 -1.38 3.59
CA TRP A 111 -16.21 -2.82 3.41
C TRP A 111 -15.23 -3.16 2.30
N LYS A 112 -15.26 -2.44 1.17
CA LYS A 112 -14.30 -2.63 0.08
C LYS A 112 -12.89 -2.23 0.51
N GLU A 113 -12.76 -1.13 1.25
CA GLU A 113 -11.49 -0.66 1.78
C GLU A 113 -10.91 -1.65 2.79
N TYR A 114 -11.74 -2.16 3.69
CA TYR A 114 -11.35 -3.23 4.62
C TYR A 114 -10.90 -4.52 3.91
N GLN A 115 -11.59 -4.94 2.84
CA GLN A 115 -11.16 -6.09 2.04
C GLN A 115 -9.84 -5.83 1.31
N HIS A 116 -9.59 -4.60 0.89
CA HIS A 116 -8.35 -4.21 0.24
C HIS A 116 -7.20 -4.26 1.25
N GLU A 117 -7.37 -3.68 2.43
CA GLU A 117 -6.36 -3.64 3.48
C GLU A 117 -5.94 -5.04 3.96
N GLN A 118 -6.89 -5.97 4.12
CA GLN A 118 -6.56 -7.38 4.42
C GLN A 118 -5.71 -8.06 3.33
N ARG A 119 -5.93 -7.73 2.05
CA ARG A 119 -5.12 -8.27 0.95
C ARG A 119 -3.70 -7.70 0.96
N PHE A 120 -3.55 -6.42 1.29
CA PHE A 120 -2.26 -5.76 1.41
C PHE A 120 -1.41 -6.36 2.54
N GLU A 121 -1.98 -6.54 3.73
CA GLU A 121 -1.28 -7.17 4.86
C GLU A 121 -0.80 -8.61 4.54
N LYS A 122 -1.63 -9.38 3.82
CA LYS A 122 -1.24 -10.74 3.39
C LYS A 122 -0.11 -10.75 2.36
N ASN A 123 -0.03 -9.74 1.49
CA ASN A 123 1.03 -9.63 0.50
C ASN A 123 2.33 -9.10 1.13
N ARG A 124 2.22 -8.16 2.07
CA ARG A 124 3.36 -7.56 2.79
C ARG A 124 4.20 -8.61 3.52
N SER A 125 3.56 -9.57 4.19
CA SER A 125 4.28 -10.64 4.90
C SER A 125 5.08 -11.55 3.95
N LYS A 126 4.55 -11.83 2.76
CA LYS A 126 5.27 -12.61 1.73
C LYS A 126 6.45 -11.85 1.15
N GLU A 127 6.26 -10.56 0.88
CA GLU A 127 7.32 -9.70 0.36
C GLU A 127 8.45 -9.52 1.37
N LEU A 128 8.13 -9.33 2.66
CA LEU A 128 9.11 -9.30 3.74
C LEU A 128 9.89 -10.62 3.87
N GLN A 129 9.22 -11.77 3.68
CA GLN A 129 9.91 -13.06 3.66
C GLN A 129 10.86 -13.19 2.46
N ALA A 130 10.45 -12.74 1.27
CA ALA A 130 11.32 -12.73 0.09
C ALA A 130 12.55 -11.85 0.30
N ILE A 131 12.37 -10.62 0.82
CA ILE A 131 13.46 -9.70 1.13
C ILE A 131 14.41 -10.30 2.19
N ALA A 132 13.88 -10.98 3.21
CA ALA A 132 14.70 -11.64 4.23
C ALA A 132 15.56 -12.77 3.64
N VAL A 133 15.01 -13.54 2.68
CA VAL A 133 15.77 -14.57 1.96
C VAL A 133 16.88 -13.92 1.13
N ASP A 134 16.59 -12.86 0.37
CA ASP A 134 17.59 -12.16 -0.44
C ASP A 134 18.73 -11.57 0.41
N LEU A 135 18.39 -10.96 1.55
CA LEU A 135 19.38 -10.48 2.52
C LEU A 135 20.28 -11.61 3.04
N SER A 136 19.70 -12.78 3.32
CA SER A 136 20.49 -13.93 3.77
C SER A 136 21.48 -14.40 2.70
N VAL A 137 21.07 -14.43 1.43
CA VAL A 137 21.94 -14.81 0.30
C VAL A 137 23.06 -13.78 0.09
N ILE A 138 22.74 -12.49 0.19
CA ILE A 138 23.74 -11.42 0.06
C ILE A 138 24.76 -11.50 1.19
N ASN A 139 24.31 -11.77 2.42
CA ASN A 139 25.20 -11.86 3.58
C ASN A 139 26.18 -13.03 3.46
N VAL A 140 25.73 -14.18 2.94
CA VAL A 140 26.62 -15.33 2.64
C VAL A 140 27.67 -14.93 1.60
N LYS A 141 27.27 -14.30 0.49
CA LYS A 141 28.23 -13.85 -0.55
C LYS A 141 29.25 -12.85 -0.01
N LEU A 142 28.83 -11.96 0.88
CA LEU A 142 29.72 -10.98 1.51
C LEU A 142 30.73 -11.67 2.44
N HIS A 143 30.30 -12.72 3.15
CA HIS A 143 31.20 -13.54 3.95
C HIS A 143 32.23 -14.25 3.07
N ASP A 144 31.81 -14.88 1.98
CA ASP A 144 32.71 -15.56 1.03
C ASP A 144 33.76 -14.59 0.46
N TRP A 145 33.34 -13.39 0.04
CA TRP A 145 34.27 -12.36 -0.44
C TRP A 145 35.24 -11.87 0.62
N ASN A 146 34.80 -11.73 1.87
CA ASN A 146 35.70 -11.35 2.95
C ASN A 146 36.75 -12.44 3.22
N GLU A 147 36.36 -13.71 3.16
CA GLU A 147 37.31 -14.83 3.27
C GLU A 147 38.31 -14.83 2.10
N GLU A 148 37.83 -14.64 0.86
CA GLU A 148 38.71 -14.53 -0.32
C GLU A 148 39.70 -13.37 -0.19
N MET A 149 39.25 -12.20 0.27
CA MET A 149 40.10 -11.03 0.50
C MET A 149 41.13 -11.29 1.60
N GLN A 150 40.74 -11.96 2.69
CA GLN A 150 41.67 -12.33 3.74
C GLN A 150 42.75 -13.30 3.22
N GLN A 151 42.35 -14.35 2.50
CA GLN A 151 43.29 -15.30 1.91
C GLN A 151 44.24 -14.63 0.91
N LEU A 152 43.73 -13.68 0.13
CA LEU A 152 44.56 -12.91 -0.80
C LEU A 152 45.55 -12.02 -0.05
N GLY A 153 45.12 -11.36 1.03
CA GLY A 153 45.99 -10.58 1.91
C GLY A 153 47.11 -11.43 2.53
N GLU A 154 46.77 -12.63 3.02
CA GLU A 154 47.74 -13.60 3.54
C GLU A 154 48.74 -14.05 2.47
N LYS A 155 48.29 -14.26 1.22
CA LYS A 155 49.18 -14.56 0.07
C LYS A 155 50.06 -13.37 -0.32
N MET A 156 49.59 -12.13 -0.16
CA MET A 156 50.36 -10.92 -0.48
C MET A 156 51.37 -10.54 0.60
N ALA A 157 51.12 -10.87 1.87
CA ALA A 157 52.01 -10.59 2.99
C ALA A 157 53.48 -11.03 2.77
N PRO A 158 53.79 -12.26 2.34
CA PRO A 158 55.17 -12.67 2.11
C PRO A 158 55.84 -11.84 1.00
N PHE A 159 55.14 -11.53 -0.09
CA PHE A 159 55.69 -10.69 -1.16
C PHE A 159 56.03 -9.27 -0.66
N ALA A 160 55.16 -8.68 0.17
CA ALA A 160 55.46 -7.39 0.80
C ALA A 160 56.72 -7.46 1.70
N THR A 161 56.90 -8.54 2.45
CA THR A 161 58.13 -8.72 3.24
C THR A 161 59.37 -8.92 2.37
N GLU A 162 59.25 -9.56 1.21
CA GLU A 162 60.35 -9.77 0.27
C GLU A 162 60.76 -8.46 -0.42
N ILE A 163 59.80 -7.62 -0.78
CA ILE A 163 60.05 -6.25 -1.26
C ILE A 163 60.82 -5.45 -0.20
N ALA A 164 60.33 -5.43 1.05
CA ALA A 164 60.98 -4.71 2.13
C ALA A 164 62.42 -5.22 2.40
N ARG A 165 62.65 -6.53 2.33
CA ARG A 165 64.00 -7.11 2.43
C ARG A 165 64.91 -6.66 1.29
N THR A 166 64.39 -6.61 0.08
CA THR A 166 65.14 -6.19 -1.12
C THR A 166 65.50 -4.71 -1.05
N GLU A 167 64.57 -3.86 -0.63
CA GLU A 167 64.81 -2.43 -0.41
C GLU A 167 65.85 -2.20 0.69
N ALA A 168 65.74 -2.88 1.83
CA ALA A 168 66.74 -2.78 2.90
C ALA A 168 68.13 -3.23 2.44
N ARG A 169 68.22 -4.28 1.62
CA ARG A 169 69.48 -4.75 1.04
C ARG A 169 70.07 -3.73 0.06
N ARG A 170 69.24 -3.13 -0.80
CA ARG A 170 69.66 -2.05 -1.71
C ARG A 170 70.23 -0.88 -0.93
N ASP A 171 69.53 -0.42 0.10
CA ASP A 171 69.94 0.75 0.89
C ASP A 171 71.21 0.47 1.70
N MET A 172 71.38 -0.75 2.21
CA MET A 172 72.63 -1.20 2.83
C MET A 172 73.81 -1.14 1.84
N LEU A 173 73.62 -1.65 0.61
CA LEU A 173 74.67 -1.63 -0.42
C LEU A 173 75.05 -0.20 -0.82
N ILE A 174 74.06 0.70 -0.94
CA ILE A 174 74.30 2.13 -1.22
C ILE A 174 75.16 2.74 -0.10
N LYS A 175 74.80 2.51 1.17
CA LYS A 175 75.56 3.04 2.31
C LYS A 175 76.99 2.50 2.38
N ILE A 176 77.19 1.20 2.09
CA ILE A 176 78.53 0.60 2.01
C ILE A 176 79.34 1.28 0.90
N PHE A 177 78.75 1.42 -0.29
CA PHE A 177 79.41 2.07 -1.41
C PHE A 177 79.79 3.52 -1.10
N GLU A 178 78.89 4.30 -0.50
CA GLU A 178 79.18 5.66 -0.04
C GLU A 178 80.34 5.67 0.95
N SER A 179 80.33 4.78 1.95
CA SER A 179 81.39 4.70 2.95
C SER A 179 82.75 4.36 2.34
N GLU A 180 82.81 3.41 1.40
CA GLU A 180 84.03 3.03 0.67
C GLU A 180 84.51 4.15 -0.25
N PHE A 181 83.59 4.85 -0.92
CA PHE A 181 83.91 5.99 -1.75
C PHE A 181 84.53 7.13 -0.93
N TYR A 182 83.94 7.48 0.20
CA TYR A 182 84.48 8.51 1.10
C TYR A 182 85.81 8.07 1.72
N LEU A 183 85.94 6.80 2.11
CA LEU A 183 87.19 6.25 2.63
C LEU A 183 88.31 6.32 1.59
N SER A 184 88.05 5.86 0.36
CA SER A 184 89.00 5.93 -0.76
C SER A 184 89.39 7.37 -1.09
N ARG A 185 88.42 8.30 -1.07
CA ARG A 185 88.67 9.74 -1.29
C ARG A 185 89.56 10.33 -0.19
N ASN A 186 89.32 9.96 1.07
CA ASN A 186 90.14 10.40 2.20
C ASN A 186 91.54 9.80 2.17
N TYR A 187 91.71 8.52 1.80
CA TYR A 187 93.04 7.93 1.60
C TYR A 187 93.80 8.65 0.47
N LYS A 188 93.13 9.01 -0.63
CA LYS A 188 93.72 9.79 -1.72
C LYS A 188 94.14 11.19 -1.28
N SER A 189 93.41 11.85 -0.37
CA SER A 189 93.79 13.18 0.12
C SER A 189 94.89 13.17 1.20
N ILE A 190 95.12 12.02 1.86
CA ILE A 190 96.17 11.85 2.88
C ILE A 190 97.50 11.37 2.26
N LEU A 191 97.47 10.64 1.14
CA LEU A 191 98.68 10.17 0.46
C LEU A 191 99.40 11.31 -0.27
N SER A 192 100.59 11.68 0.21
CA SER A 192 101.49 12.61 -0.48
C SER A 192 101.99 12.01 -1.80
N ASP A 193 102.14 12.82 -2.85
CA ASP A 193 102.53 12.39 -4.21
C ASP A 193 103.78 11.47 -4.27
N LYS A 194 104.68 11.59 -3.28
CA LYS A 194 105.87 10.72 -3.14
C LYS A 194 105.54 9.26 -2.81
N GLN A 195 104.43 8.97 -2.14
CA GLN A 195 103.99 7.61 -1.80
C GLN A 195 103.15 6.97 -2.91
N ILE A 196 102.40 7.79 -3.67
CA ILE A 196 101.62 7.33 -4.84
C ILE A 196 102.54 6.75 -5.93
N ASN A 197 103.70 7.35 -6.17
CA ASN A 197 104.68 6.81 -7.11
C ASN A 197 105.32 5.48 -6.67
N LYS A 198 105.33 5.18 -5.36
CA LYS A 198 105.90 3.93 -4.84
C LYS A 198 104.97 2.73 -5.01
N LEU A 199 103.65 2.97 -5.04
CA LEU A 199 102.62 1.95 -5.26
C LEU A 199 102.37 1.63 -6.75
N LYS A 200 102.78 2.52 -7.67
CA LYS A 200 102.64 2.30 -9.12
C LYS A 200 103.79 1.51 -9.76
N LEU A 201 104.89 1.29 -9.04
CA LEU A 201 106.13 0.68 -9.52
C LEU A 201 106.47 -0.66 -8.84
N GLY A 202 105.52 -1.25 -8.11
CA GLY A 202 105.53 -2.65 -7.68
C GLY A 202 104.33 -3.37 -8.29
#